data_AF-A0A7S0NTB0-F1
#
_entry.id   AF-A0A7S0NTB0-F1
#
_cell.length_a   1.000
_cell.length_b   1.000
_cell.length_c   1.000
_cell.angle_alpha   90.00
_cell.angle_beta   90.00
_cell.angle_gamma   90.00
#
_symmetry.space_group_name_H-M   'P 1'
#
loop_
_entity.id
_entity.type
_entity.pdbx_description
1 polymer ?
#
loop_
_entity_poly.entity_id
_entity_poly.type
_entity_poly.pdbx_seq_one_letter_code
_entity_poly.pdbx_strand_id
1 'polypeptide(L)'
;LQGTQGATVAECHLTNLDGTGVFLSGYNRDATISGNEVSFVGDNAFAAWGSTGECLNANCTAKLPFPVGPDGRGGEQPRRTRISHNLVREIGLFQKQSSMWFQAVTAQTTLFGNVHFNGPRAGINFNDGFGGGDVIERNLLTNTVRESGDHGPFNS
;
A
#
# COMPACT_ATOMS: atom_id res chain seq x y z
N LEU A 1 6.84 2.43 9.29
CA LEU A 1 6.06 2.68 10.51
C LEU A 1 5.45 1.38 10.98
N GLN A 2 5.49 1.10 12.29
CA GLN A 2 4.89 -0.09 12.87
C GLN A 2 4.42 0.22 14.30
N GLY A 3 3.24 -0.27 14.67
CA GLY A 3 2.66 -0.03 15.99
C GLY A 3 2.22 1.41 16.24
N THR A 4 1.94 2.19 15.19
CA THR A 4 1.68 3.63 15.32
C THR A 4 0.19 3.98 15.23
N GLN A 5 -0.17 5.13 15.79
CA GLN A 5 -1.51 5.73 15.65
C GLN A 5 -1.34 7.22 15.34
N GLY A 6 -2.06 7.72 14.33
CA GLY A 6 -2.03 9.14 13.94
C GLY A 6 -0.70 9.62 13.33
N ALA A 7 0.19 8.70 12.94
CA ALA A 7 1.49 9.05 12.38
C ALA A 7 1.33 9.75 11.02
N THR A 8 2.08 10.83 10.81
CA THR A 8 2.01 11.64 9.58
C THR A 8 3.37 11.73 8.92
N VAL A 9 3.42 11.48 7.61
CA VAL A 9 4.55 11.78 6.72
C VAL A 9 4.05 12.77 5.68
N ALA A 10 4.48 14.02 5.80
CA ALA A 10 3.98 15.08 4.93
C ALA A 10 5.08 16.01 4.45
N GLU A 11 4.85 16.58 3.26
CA GLU A 11 5.70 17.62 2.65
C GLU A 11 7.19 17.20 2.54
N CYS A 12 7.43 15.91 2.34
CA CYS A 12 8.77 15.35 2.16
C CYS A 12 9.10 15.15 0.69
N HIS A 13 10.40 15.18 0.38
CA HIS A 13 10.93 14.72 -0.91
C HIS A 13 11.68 13.40 -0.68
N LEU A 14 11.13 12.30 -1.20
CA LEU A 14 11.69 10.95 -1.08
C LEU A 14 12.28 10.55 -2.43
N THR A 15 13.60 10.51 -2.53
CA THR A 15 14.26 10.22 -3.81
C THR A 15 15.53 9.39 -3.68
N ASN A 16 15.85 8.62 -4.73
CA ASN A 16 17.02 7.75 -4.80
C ASN A 16 17.09 6.75 -3.63
N LEU A 17 15.94 6.15 -3.31
CA LEU A 17 15.83 5.11 -2.30
C LEU A 17 15.81 3.74 -2.99
N ASP A 18 16.63 2.81 -2.54
CA ASP A 18 16.74 1.49 -3.20
C ASP A 18 15.55 0.54 -2.93
N GLY A 19 14.68 0.90 -1.98
CA GLY A 19 13.53 0.09 -1.54
C GLY A 19 12.20 0.81 -1.69
N THR A 20 11.26 0.58 -0.76
CA THR A 20 9.98 1.29 -0.69
C THR A 20 10.15 2.64 0.02
N GLY A 21 9.49 3.70 -0.46
CA GLY A 21 9.58 5.05 0.14
C GLY A 21 9.02 5.14 1.57
N VAL A 22 7.75 4.75 1.77
CA VAL A 22 7.14 4.62 3.11
C VAL A 22 6.44 3.27 3.23
N PHE A 23 6.80 2.50 4.25
CA PHE A 23 6.19 1.20 4.53
C PHE A 23 5.41 1.22 5.85
N LEU A 24 4.13 0.83 5.82
CA LEU A 24 3.27 0.62 6.99
C LEU A 24 3.20 -0.88 7.28
N SER A 25 3.90 -1.33 8.32
CA SER A 25 3.98 -2.74 8.72
C SER A 25 3.05 -3.01 9.90
N GLY A 26 2.28 -4.09 9.84
CA GLY A 26 1.45 -4.57 10.94
C GLY A 26 0.43 -3.53 11.41
N TYR A 27 0.17 -3.49 12.72
CA TYR A 27 -0.75 -2.51 13.30
C TYR A 27 -0.34 -1.06 12.99
N ASN A 28 -1.20 -0.33 12.28
CA ASN A 28 -1.19 1.13 12.16
C ASN A 28 -2.63 1.65 12.13
N ARG A 29 -2.89 2.81 12.75
CA ARG A 29 -4.21 3.46 12.71
C ARG A 29 -4.09 4.92 12.31
N ASP A 30 -4.97 5.36 11.42
CA ASP A 30 -5.13 6.78 11.11
C ASP A 30 -3.83 7.43 10.60
N ALA A 31 -3.01 6.65 9.89
CA ALA A 31 -1.76 7.14 9.31
C ALA A 31 -2.06 8.06 8.12
N THR A 32 -1.32 9.16 8.01
CA THR A 32 -1.46 10.13 6.91
C THR A 32 -0.16 10.26 6.14
N ILE A 33 -0.21 10.06 4.82
CA ILE A 33 0.91 10.29 3.89
C ILE A 33 0.45 11.33 2.88
N SER A 34 0.88 12.59 3.03
CA SER A 34 0.29 13.70 2.27
C SER A 34 1.27 14.73 1.73
N GLY A 35 1.05 15.19 0.49
CA GLY A 35 1.84 16.29 -0.07
C GLY A 35 3.31 15.97 -0.30
N ASN A 36 3.67 14.69 -0.45
CA ASN A 36 5.05 14.29 -0.68
C ASN A 36 5.36 14.21 -2.18
N GLU A 37 6.62 14.48 -2.56
CA GLU A 37 7.17 14.12 -3.86
C GLU A 37 8.00 12.83 -3.73
N VAL A 38 7.75 11.84 -4.58
CA VAL A 38 8.51 10.58 -4.61
C VAL A 38 9.06 10.34 -6.01
N SER A 39 10.37 10.13 -6.13
CA SER A 39 10.98 9.83 -7.43
C SER A 39 12.23 8.97 -7.37
N PHE A 40 12.47 8.18 -8.42
CA PHE A 40 13.67 7.33 -8.54
C PHE A 40 13.82 6.37 -7.35
N VAL A 41 12.72 5.70 -7.01
CA VAL A 41 12.65 4.73 -5.91
C VAL A 41 12.69 3.31 -6.47
N GLY A 42 13.39 2.41 -5.78
CA GLY A 42 13.67 1.05 -6.24
C GLY A 42 12.46 0.14 -6.30
N ASP A 43 11.46 0.40 -5.46
CA ASP A 43 10.23 -0.37 -5.31
C ASP A 43 8.99 0.57 -5.26
N ASN A 44 7.99 0.27 -4.43
CA ASN A 44 6.80 1.07 -4.22
C ASN A 44 7.13 2.47 -3.67
N ALA A 45 6.32 3.48 -4.03
CA ALA A 45 6.41 4.76 -3.35
C ALA A 45 5.91 4.63 -1.91
N PHE A 46 4.72 4.06 -1.74
CA PHE A 46 4.10 3.81 -0.46
C PHE A 46 3.52 2.40 -0.45
N ALA A 47 3.67 1.67 0.66
CA ALA A 47 3.06 0.36 0.80
C ALA A 47 2.58 0.09 2.22
N ALA A 48 1.55 -0.75 2.34
CA ALA A 48 1.01 -1.22 3.61
C ALA A 48 0.85 -2.75 3.60
N TRP A 49 1.31 -3.39 4.66
CA TRP A 49 1.15 -4.82 4.85
C TRP A 49 0.90 -5.16 6.32
N GLY A 50 -0.29 -5.68 6.61
CA GLY A 50 -0.66 -6.20 7.92
C GLY A 50 -0.16 -7.60 8.24
N SER A 51 -0.54 -8.09 9.42
CA SER A 51 -0.37 -9.49 9.81
C SER A 51 -1.70 -10.14 10.15
N THR A 52 -1.76 -11.45 9.97
CA THR A 52 -2.92 -12.29 10.24
C THR A 52 -2.55 -13.46 11.14
N GLY A 53 -3.55 -14.07 11.77
CA GLY A 53 -3.42 -15.29 12.55
C GLY A 53 -3.71 -16.55 11.76
N GLU A 54 -3.54 -17.68 12.43
CA GLU A 54 -3.56 -19.03 11.84
C GLU A 54 -4.96 -19.65 11.74
N CYS A 55 -5.96 -19.07 12.41
CA CYS A 55 -7.29 -19.68 12.54
C CYS A 55 -8.01 -19.74 11.19
N LEU A 56 -8.57 -20.91 10.87
CA LEU A 56 -9.36 -21.13 9.65
C LEU A 56 -10.87 -20.98 9.87
N ASN A 57 -11.32 -20.90 11.13
CA ASN A 57 -12.72 -20.76 11.48
C ASN A 57 -12.93 -19.87 12.73
N ALA A 58 -14.19 -19.49 12.97
CA ALA A 58 -14.55 -18.54 14.03
C ALA A 58 -14.15 -19.02 15.44
N ASN A 59 -14.23 -20.32 15.73
CA ASN A 59 -13.88 -20.85 17.05
C ASN A 59 -12.39 -21.26 17.15
N CYS A 60 -11.61 -21.03 16.10
CA CYS A 60 -10.21 -21.42 15.98
C CYS A 60 -9.91 -22.90 16.31
N THR A 61 -10.86 -23.79 16.02
CA THR A 61 -10.67 -25.25 16.19
C THR A 61 -9.88 -25.87 15.05
N ALA A 62 -9.84 -25.20 13.89
CA ALA A 62 -8.98 -25.52 12.77
C ALA A 62 -7.96 -24.41 12.57
N LYS A 63 -6.68 -24.78 12.47
CA LYS A 63 -5.55 -23.86 12.30
C LYS A 63 -4.64 -24.31 11.17
N LEU A 64 -3.98 -23.36 10.52
CA LEU A 64 -2.85 -23.65 9.66
C LEU A 64 -1.63 -24.04 10.49
N PRO A 65 -0.74 -24.89 9.96
CA PRO A 65 0.53 -25.22 10.62
C PRO A 65 1.61 -24.13 10.44
N PHE A 66 1.23 -22.96 9.91
CA PHE A 66 2.11 -21.83 9.64
C PHE A 66 1.60 -20.59 10.40
N PRO A 67 2.49 -19.67 10.80
CA PRO A 67 2.13 -18.51 11.64
C PRO A 67 1.31 -17.43 10.92
N VAL A 68 1.02 -17.61 9.63
CA VAL A 68 0.29 -16.66 8.80
C VAL A 68 -0.87 -17.39 8.12
N GLY A 69 -2.08 -16.86 8.29
CA GLY A 69 -3.31 -17.45 7.76
C GLY A 69 -4.34 -16.41 7.33
N PRO A 70 -5.61 -16.79 7.15
CA PRO A 70 -6.64 -15.83 6.73
C PRO A 70 -7.22 -15.01 7.90
N ASP A 71 -6.80 -15.26 9.15
CA ASP A 71 -7.45 -14.68 10.32
C ASP A 71 -7.06 -13.21 10.57
N GLY A 72 -7.92 -12.30 10.11
CA GLY A 72 -7.77 -10.87 10.32
C GLY A 72 -8.26 -10.30 11.65
N ARG A 73 -8.74 -11.14 12.59
CA ARG A 73 -9.42 -10.67 13.83
C ARG A 73 -8.47 -10.07 14.86
N GLY A 74 -7.17 -10.40 14.78
CA GLY A 74 -6.15 -9.91 15.71
C GLY A 74 -5.93 -8.39 15.68
N GLY A 75 -6.37 -7.70 14.62
CA GLY A 75 -6.25 -6.24 14.56
C GLY A 75 -4.92 -5.73 13.98
N GLU A 76 -4.03 -6.62 13.55
CA GLU A 76 -2.67 -6.30 13.07
C GLU A 76 -2.58 -5.83 11.61
N GLN A 77 -3.70 -5.46 10.99
CA GLN A 77 -3.74 -4.77 9.69
C GLN A 77 -3.60 -3.25 9.85
N PRO A 78 -2.96 -2.52 8.94
CA PRO A 78 -3.15 -1.07 8.82
C PRO A 78 -4.63 -0.75 8.54
N ARG A 79 -5.17 0.29 9.19
CA ARG A 79 -6.55 0.76 8.95
C ARG A 79 -6.65 2.27 8.95
N ARG A 80 -7.59 2.80 8.15
CA ARG A 80 -7.92 4.23 8.05
C ARG A 80 -6.71 5.06 7.61
N THR A 81 -5.88 4.49 6.73
CA THR A 81 -4.74 5.18 6.15
C THR A 81 -5.23 6.20 5.13
N ARG A 82 -4.71 7.42 5.16
CA ARG A 82 -4.98 8.45 4.15
C ARG A 82 -3.73 8.73 3.34
N ILE A 83 -3.80 8.50 2.03
CA ILE A 83 -2.75 8.85 1.06
C ILE A 83 -3.30 9.96 0.19
N SER A 84 -2.81 11.19 0.33
CA SER A 84 -3.40 12.33 -0.36
C SER A 84 -2.43 13.34 -0.96
N HIS A 85 -2.76 13.86 -2.15
CA HIS A 85 -2.01 14.96 -2.77
C HIS A 85 -0.52 14.68 -2.95
N ASN A 86 -0.11 13.42 -3.11
CA ASN A 86 1.28 13.06 -3.38
C ASN A 86 1.54 13.10 -4.89
N LEU A 87 2.77 13.49 -5.26
CA LEU A 87 3.30 13.41 -6.61
C LEU A 87 4.31 12.26 -6.67
N VAL A 88 4.06 11.25 -7.50
CA VAL A 88 4.93 10.07 -7.60
C VAL A 88 5.32 9.79 -9.04
N ARG A 89 6.61 9.74 -9.33
CA ARG A 89 7.13 9.56 -10.69
C ARG A 89 8.38 8.69 -10.73
N GLU A 90 8.59 7.96 -11.83
CA GLU A 90 9.79 7.12 -12.04
C GLU A 90 10.17 6.22 -10.84
N ILE A 91 9.26 5.33 -10.42
CA ILE A 91 9.50 4.36 -9.34
C ILE A 91 9.70 2.95 -9.88
N GLY A 92 9.96 1.98 -9.00
CA GLY A 92 10.20 0.59 -9.36
C GLY A 92 11.42 0.41 -10.27
N LEU A 93 12.52 1.09 -9.93
CA LEU A 93 13.77 0.97 -10.68
C LEU A 93 14.29 -0.47 -10.70
N PHE A 94 14.15 -1.18 -9.58
CA PHE A 94 14.63 -2.55 -9.40
C PHE A 94 13.48 -3.56 -9.32
N GLN A 95 12.49 -3.31 -8.47
CA GLN A 95 11.30 -4.16 -8.37
C GLN A 95 10.24 -3.69 -9.39
N LYS A 96 9.88 -4.56 -10.32
CA LYS A 96 8.90 -4.23 -11.37
C LYS A 96 7.47 -4.49 -10.96
N GLN A 97 7.26 -5.15 -9.83
CA GLN A 97 5.97 -5.32 -9.18
C GLN A 97 5.63 -4.15 -8.23
N SER A 98 5.85 -2.91 -8.68
CA SER A 98 5.81 -1.70 -7.85
C SER A 98 4.68 -0.74 -8.24
N SER A 99 4.10 -0.09 -7.24
CA SER A 99 2.97 0.85 -7.37
C SER A 99 3.25 2.16 -6.61
N MET A 100 2.52 3.23 -6.94
CA MET A 100 2.42 4.41 -6.06
C MET A 100 1.88 3.99 -4.70
N TRP A 101 0.84 3.15 -4.70
CA TRP A 101 0.29 2.55 -3.50
C TRP A 101 0.13 1.04 -3.69
N PHE A 102 0.81 0.26 -2.86
CA PHE A 102 0.56 -1.16 -2.69
C PHE A 102 -0.10 -1.42 -1.34
N GLN A 103 -1.09 -2.30 -1.29
CA GLN A 103 -1.60 -2.80 -0.01
C GLN A 103 -1.86 -4.29 -0.02
N ALA A 104 -1.58 -4.93 1.11
CA ALA A 104 -1.98 -6.30 1.45
C ALA A 104 -2.42 -6.34 2.91
N VAL A 105 -3.40 -7.16 3.27
CA VAL A 105 -3.91 -7.28 4.65
C VAL A 105 -4.10 -5.88 5.28
N THR A 106 -4.82 -5.03 4.56
CA THR A 106 -4.98 -3.59 4.86
C THR A 106 -6.40 -3.19 4.47
N ALA A 107 -7.02 -2.30 5.23
CA ALA A 107 -8.42 -1.93 5.01
C ALA A 107 -8.66 -0.44 5.24
N GLN A 108 -9.77 0.07 4.70
CA GLN A 108 -10.24 1.44 4.93
C GLN A 108 -9.22 2.51 4.49
N THR A 109 -8.41 2.23 3.47
CA THR A 109 -7.47 3.19 2.90
C THR A 109 -8.22 4.21 2.04
N THR A 110 -7.93 5.50 2.22
CA THR A 110 -8.41 6.56 1.31
C THR A 110 -7.27 7.08 0.46
N LEU A 111 -7.36 6.89 -0.85
CA LEU A 111 -6.45 7.43 -1.86
C LEU A 111 -7.11 8.63 -2.54
N PHE A 112 -6.57 9.82 -2.33
CA PHE A 112 -7.21 11.08 -2.72
C PHE A 112 -6.28 12.05 -3.45
N GLY A 113 -6.64 12.48 -4.65
CA GLY A 113 -5.95 13.64 -5.26
C GLY A 113 -4.47 13.41 -5.56
N ASN A 114 -4.01 12.15 -5.62
CA ASN A 114 -2.61 11.83 -5.93
C ASN A 114 -2.39 11.85 -7.44
N VAL A 115 -1.17 12.18 -7.84
CA VAL A 115 -0.71 12.12 -9.23
C VAL A 115 0.41 11.11 -9.32
N HIS A 116 0.26 10.11 -10.17
CA HIS A 116 1.31 9.15 -10.46
C HIS A 116 1.51 8.92 -11.94
N PHE A 117 2.78 8.89 -12.36
CA PHE A 117 3.14 8.52 -13.71
C PHE A 117 4.48 7.82 -13.83
N ASN A 118 4.73 7.24 -15.01
CA ASN A 118 6.00 6.60 -15.36
C ASN A 118 6.36 5.38 -14.48
N GLY A 119 5.37 4.64 -13.98
CA GLY A 119 5.57 3.41 -13.18
C GLY A 119 5.63 2.11 -14.01
N PRO A 120 6.29 1.05 -13.51
CA PRO A 120 6.47 -0.22 -14.22
C PRO A 120 5.22 -1.11 -14.20
N ARG A 121 4.38 -0.98 -13.16
CA ARG A 121 3.13 -1.72 -12.94
C ARG A 121 1.96 -0.75 -12.77
N ALA A 122 0.79 -1.25 -12.38
CA ALA A 122 -0.34 -0.47 -11.91
C ALA A 122 0.11 0.59 -10.89
N GLY A 123 -0.49 1.77 -10.97
CA GLY A 123 -0.21 2.85 -10.02
C GLY A 123 -0.80 2.57 -8.63
N ILE A 124 -1.95 1.92 -8.58
CA ILE A 124 -2.59 1.49 -7.33
C ILE A 124 -2.79 -0.02 -7.42
N ASN A 125 -2.29 -0.76 -6.44
CA ASN A 125 -2.41 -2.20 -6.37
C ASN A 125 -2.96 -2.66 -5.03
N PHE A 126 -4.15 -3.25 -5.04
CA PHE A 126 -4.73 -3.94 -3.90
C PHE A 126 -4.43 -5.43 -4.08
N ASN A 127 -3.51 -5.97 -3.28
CA ASN A 127 -3.08 -7.36 -3.42
C ASN A 127 -4.16 -8.36 -2.99
N ASP A 128 -5.02 -7.94 -2.07
CA ASP A 128 -6.13 -8.72 -1.54
C ASP A 128 -7.32 -7.82 -1.22
N GLY A 129 -8.51 -8.42 -1.18
CA GLY A 129 -9.77 -7.74 -0.82
C GLY A 129 -10.00 -7.69 0.70
N PHE A 130 -8.94 -7.52 1.50
CA PHE A 130 -9.03 -7.70 2.93
C PHE A 130 -9.74 -6.53 3.64
N GLY A 131 -10.83 -6.82 4.36
CA GLY A 131 -11.55 -5.87 5.23
C GLY A 131 -12.36 -4.79 4.50
N GLY A 132 -11.94 -4.36 3.31
CA GLY A 132 -12.63 -3.41 2.46
C GLY A 132 -12.80 -2.01 3.08
N GLY A 133 -13.75 -1.24 2.55
CA GLY A 133 -13.98 0.15 2.95
C GLY A 133 -12.95 1.13 2.37
N ASP A 134 -12.13 0.68 1.43
CA ASP A 134 -11.18 1.52 0.72
C ASP A 134 -11.89 2.46 -0.27
N VAL A 135 -11.34 3.66 -0.43
CA VAL A 135 -11.87 4.70 -1.30
C VAL A 135 -10.76 5.20 -2.22
N ILE A 136 -10.99 5.15 -3.52
CA ILE A 136 -10.12 5.74 -4.54
C ILE A 136 -10.88 6.87 -5.21
N GLU A 137 -10.47 8.11 -4.97
CA GLU A 137 -11.15 9.28 -5.54
C GLU A 137 -10.16 10.35 -6.02
N ARG A 138 -10.48 10.96 -7.17
CA ARG A 138 -9.75 12.13 -7.71
C ARG A 138 -8.24 11.91 -7.94
N ASN A 139 -7.79 10.67 -8.18
CA ASN A 139 -6.39 10.40 -8.51
C ASN A 139 -6.16 10.45 -10.03
N LEU A 140 -5.00 10.92 -10.46
CA LEU A 140 -4.54 10.86 -11.85
C LEU A 140 -3.41 9.84 -11.95
N LEU A 141 -3.66 8.73 -12.66
CA LEU A 141 -2.67 7.69 -12.94
C LEU A 141 -2.48 7.62 -14.46
N THR A 142 -1.27 7.84 -14.95
CA THR A 142 -0.97 7.83 -16.39
C THR A 142 0.39 7.23 -16.68
N ASN A 143 0.59 6.69 -17.88
CA ASN A 143 1.85 6.05 -18.28
C ASN A 143 2.39 5.03 -17.25
N THR A 144 1.48 4.24 -16.68
CA THR A 144 1.76 3.10 -15.80
C THR A 144 1.84 1.80 -16.62
N VAL A 145 2.19 0.69 -15.99
CA VAL A 145 2.22 -0.65 -16.63
C VAL A 145 3.26 -0.73 -17.77
N ARG A 146 4.34 0.05 -17.67
CA ARG A 146 5.36 0.13 -18.73
C ARG A 146 6.17 -1.15 -18.92
N GLU A 147 6.21 -2.03 -17.92
CA GLU A 147 7.15 -3.17 -17.88
C GLU A 147 6.51 -4.51 -17.49
N SER A 148 5.22 -4.54 -17.14
CA SER A 148 4.54 -5.75 -16.64
C SER A 148 3.41 -6.26 -17.55
N GLY A 149 2.65 -5.36 -18.18
CA GLY A 149 1.73 -5.67 -19.28
C GLY A 149 0.44 -6.44 -18.92
N ASP A 150 0.18 -6.77 -17.66
CA ASP A 150 -0.89 -7.68 -17.24
C ASP A 150 -2.16 -7.01 -16.67
N HIS A 151 -2.20 -5.68 -16.50
CA HIS A 151 -3.32 -4.95 -15.85
C HIS A 151 -3.41 -3.49 -16.30
N GLY A 152 -4.38 -2.75 -15.75
CA GLY A 152 -4.53 -1.32 -15.95
C GLY A 152 -3.81 -0.48 -14.89
N PRO A 153 -3.99 0.85 -14.89
CA PRO A 153 -3.43 1.74 -13.86
C PRO A 153 -3.90 1.42 -12.43
N PHE A 154 -4.99 0.68 -12.29
CA PHE A 154 -5.47 0.10 -11.04
C PHE A 154 -5.56 -1.42 -11.19
N ASN A 155 -5.07 -2.14 -10.19
CA ASN A 155 -5.15 -3.60 -10.09
C ASN A 155 -5.69 -4.00 -8.70
N SER A 156 -6.55 -5.02 -8.66
CA SER A 156 -7.13 -5.59 -7.45
C SER A 156 -7.39 -7.08 -7.57
#